data_AF-A0A2D4EWL9-F1
#
_entry.id   AF-A0A2D4EWL9-F1
#
_cell.length_a   1.000
_cell.length_b   1.000
_cell.length_c   1.000
_cell.angle_alpha   90.00
_cell.angle_beta   90.00
_cell.angle_gamma   90.00
#
_symmetry.space_group_name_H-M   'P 1'
#
loop_
_entity.id
_entity.type
_entity.pdbx_description
1 polymer ?
#
loop_
_entity_poly.entity_id
_entity_poly.type
_entity_poly.pdbx_seq_one_letter_code
_entity_poly.pdbx_strand_id
1 'polypeptide(L)'
;QKPITVLEILQKIRLHVSVPQCDVFGYFSIESELIILIIPVDQNPKPLQIEACNKEAEKIESLINSDSPALASHVPLSALIAAQVEVSFKMSSSRSQVILANYLVFWNLVLIFLAIKCNT
;
A
#
# COMPACT_ATOMS: atom_id res chain seq x y z
N GLN A 1 25.05 15.20 -20.92
CA GLN A 1 24.40 13.95 -20.48
C GLN A 1 22.89 14.14 -20.58
N LYS A 2 22.14 13.10 -20.94
CA LYS A 2 20.67 13.14 -20.87
C LYS A 2 20.25 12.95 -19.41
N PRO A 3 19.26 13.70 -18.90
CA PRO A 3 18.79 13.52 -17.52
C PRO A 3 18.11 12.16 -17.37
N ILE A 4 18.29 11.53 -16.23
CA ILE A 4 17.57 10.31 -15.87
C ILE A 4 16.12 10.68 -15.59
N THR A 5 15.20 9.96 -16.23
CA THR A 5 13.76 10.19 -16.06
C THR A 5 13.14 9.14 -15.16
N VAL A 6 12.02 9.48 -14.52
CA VAL A 6 11.21 8.51 -13.75
C VAL A 6 10.87 7.30 -14.61
N LEU A 7 10.51 7.51 -15.88
CA LEU A 7 10.18 6.43 -16.80
C LEU A 7 11.34 5.42 -16.97
N GLU A 8 12.58 5.90 -17.08
CA GLU A 8 13.75 5.02 -17.19
C GLU A 8 13.97 4.20 -15.92
N ILE A 9 13.76 4.81 -14.75
CA ILE A 9 13.82 4.11 -13.45
C ILE A 9 12.75 3.01 -13.41
N LEU A 10 11.49 3.35 -13.70
CA LEU A 10 10.38 2.39 -13.67
C LEU A 10 10.57 1.25 -14.66
N GLN A 11 11.07 1.53 -15.87
CA GLN A 11 11.39 0.50 -16.86
C GLN A 11 12.42 -0.49 -16.35
N LYS A 12 13.42 -0.03 -15.59
CA LYS A 12 14.44 -0.91 -14.99
C LYS A 12 13.89 -1.67 -13.79
N ILE A 13 13.11 -1.04 -12.90
CA ILE A 13 12.45 -1.74 -11.78
C ILE A 13 11.50 -2.84 -12.28
N ARG A 14 10.76 -2.62 -13.38
CA ARG A 14 9.89 -3.65 -13.98
C ARG A 14 10.62 -4.96 -14.29
N LEU A 15 11.91 -4.91 -14.60
CA LEU A 15 12.72 -6.11 -14.87
C LEU A 15 12.95 -6.97 -13.62
N HIS A 16 12.79 -6.39 -12.43
CA HIS A 16 12.91 -7.07 -11.15
C HIS A 16 11.56 -7.51 -10.59
N VAL A 17 10.46 -7.17 -11.26
CA VAL A 17 9.12 -7.70 -10.96
C VAL A 17 8.91 -8.97 -11.76
N SER A 18 8.74 -10.10 -11.07
CA SER A 18 8.68 -11.45 -11.63
C SER A 18 7.24 -11.95 -11.76
N VAL A 19 6.31 -11.37 -11.01
CA VAL A 19 4.89 -11.76 -11.06
C VAL A 19 4.22 -11.00 -12.22
N PRO A 20 3.77 -11.69 -13.28
CA PRO A 20 3.23 -11.03 -14.48
C PRO A 20 1.89 -10.32 -14.26
N GLN A 21 1.25 -10.57 -13.12
CA GLN A 21 0.00 -9.92 -12.73
C GLN A 21 0.23 -8.61 -11.97
N CYS A 22 1.48 -8.24 -11.72
CA CYS A 22 1.85 -6.98 -11.07
C CYS A 22 2.51 -6.07 -12.11
N ASP A 23 2.10 -4.81 -12.16
CA ASP A 23 2.75 -3.77 -12.94
C ASP A 23 3.26 -2.66 -12.02
N VAL A 24 4.23 -1.90 -12.53
CA VAL A 24 4.95 -0.85 -11.83
C VAL A 24 4.53 0.50 -12.37
N PHE A 25 4.15 1.39 -11.45
CA PHE A 25 3.86 2.79 -11.72
C PHE A 25 4.71 3.65 -10.80
N GLY A 26 4.90 4.93 -11.14
CA GLY A 26 5.57 5.82 -10.22
C GLY A 26 5.59 7.27 -10.67
N TYR A 27 5.86 8.14 -9.72
CA TYR A 27 5.81 9.58 -9.84
C TYR A 27 6.64 10.22 -8.72
N PHE A 28 6.99 11.50 -8.87
CA PHE A 28 7.57 12.27 -7.76
C PHE A 28 6.46 12.86 -6.91
N SER A 29 6.55 12.67 -5.59
CA SER A 29 5.72 13.39 -4.62
C SER A 29 6.05 14.88 -4.61
N ILE A 30 5.24 15.66 -3.90
CA ILE A 30 5.50 17.09 -3.70
C ILE A 30 6.77 17.32 -2.84
N GLU A 31 7.12 16.36 -1.98
CA GLU A 31 8.35 16.30 -1.20
C GLU A 31 9.57 15.86 -2.04
N SER A 32 9.41 15.68 -3.36
CA SER A 32 10.45 15.20 -4.27
C SER A 32 10.95 13.78 -3.97
N GLU A 33 10.10 12.97 -3.35
CA GLU A 33 10.35 11.54 -3.15
C GLU A 33 9.81 10.74 -4.33
N LEU A 34 10.56 9.73 -4.80
CA LEU A 34 10.09 8.85 -5.85
C LEU A 34 9.13 7.82 -5.24
N ILE A 35 7.85 7.93 -5.59
CA ILE A 35 6.85 6.95 -5.22
C ILE A 35 6.76 5.89 -6.30
N ILE A 36 6.93 4.62 -5.93
CA ILE A 36 6.79 3.46 -6.81
C ILE A 36 5.63 2.61 -6.30
N LEU A 37 4.68 2.31 -7.18
CA LEU A 37 3.53 1.47 -6.90
C LEU A 37 3.70 0.14 -7.65
N ILE A 38 3.63 -0.98 -6.94
CA ILE A 38 3.58 -2.32 -7.52
C ILE A 38 2.20 -2.89 -7.24
N ILE A 39 1.34 -2.88 -8.25
CA ILE A 39 -0.09 -3.18 -8.08
C ILE A 39 -0.57 -4.24 -9.07
N PRO A 40 -1.66 -4.96 -8.75
CA PRO A 40 -2.28 -5.87 -9.70
C PRO A 40 -2.76 -5.14 -10.96
N VAL A 41 -2.62 -5.78 -12.12
CA VAL A 41 -3.12 -5.25 -13.41
C VAL A 41 -4.64 -5.29 -13.53
N ASP A 42 -5.29 -6.18 -12.78
CA ASP A 42 -6.75 -6.36 -12.80
C ASP A 42 -7.45 -5.26 -11.99
N GLN A 43 -8.58 -4.74 -12.50
CA GLN A 43 -9.37 -3.71 -11.80
C GLN A 43 -9.99 -4.20 -10.49
N ASN A 44 -10.27 -5.50 -10.38
CA ASN A 44 -10.84 -6.14 -9.18
C ASN A 44 -9.98 -7.34 -8.77
N PRO A 45 -8.79 -7.10 -8.20
CA PRO A 45 -7.85 -8.17 -7.92
C PRO A 45 -8.34 -9.05 -6.77
N LYS A 46 -8.09 -10.35 -6.89
CA LYS A 46 -8.29 -11.33 -5.81
C LYS A 46 -7.27 -11.05 -4.69
N PRO A 47 -7.59 -11.41 -3.43
CA PRO A 47 -6.67 -11.22 -2.30
C PRO A 47 -5.27 -11.79 -2.54
N LEU A 48 -5.16 -12.95 -3.18
CA LEU A 48 -3.88 -13.58 -3.51
C LEU A 48 -3.04 -12.74 -4.49
N GLN A 49 -3.68 -12.00 -5.41
CA GLN A 49 -2.97 -11.12 -6.35
C GLN A 49 -2.43 -9.89 -5.63
N ILE A 50 -3.19 -9.34 -4.69
CA ILE A 50 -2.75 -8.23 -3.83
C ILE A 50 -1.54 -8.68 -3.00
N GLU A 51 -1.63 -9.86 -2.37
CA GLU A 51 -0.52 -10.41 -1.58
C GLU A 51 0.72 -10.66 -2.44
N ALA A 52 0.56 -11.19 -3.66
CA ALA A 52 1.68 -11.39 -4.59
C ALA A 52 2.36 -10.05 -4.95
N CYS A 53 1.60 -9.00 -5.25
CA CYS A 53 2.19 -7.70 -5.57
C CYS A 53 2.81 -7.00 -4.35
N ASN A 54 2.24 -7.19 -3.16
CA ASN A 54 2.87 -6.74 -1.91
C ASN A 54 4.24 -7.43 -1.71
N LYS A 55 4.33 -8.75 -1.96
CA LYS A 55 5.60 -9.48 -1.86
C LYS A 55 6.63 -9.01 -2.89
N GLU A 56 6.20 -8.64 -4.09
CA GLU A 56 7.08 -8.03 -5.08
C GLU A 56 7.58 -6.65 -4.63
N ALA A 57 6.74 -5.85 -3.97
CA ALA A 57 7.15 -4.57 -3.39
C ALA A 57 8.20 -4.75 -2.28
N GLU A 58 7.93 -5.64 -1.31
CA GLU A 58 8.88 -5.98 -0.23
C GLU A 58 10.22 -6.48 -0.79
N LYS A 59 10.19 -7.28 -1.88
CA LYS A 59 11.41 -7.74 -2.55
C LYS A 59 12.23 -6.59 -3.11
N ILE A 60 11.59 -5.62 -3.78
CA ILE A 60 12.29 -4.45 -4.32
C ILE A 60 12.84 -3.57 -3.20
N GLU A 61 12.05 -3.32 -2.15
CA GLU A 61 12.52 -2.61 -0.94
C GLU A 61 13.78 -3.27 -0.38
N SER A 62 13.74 -4.60 -0.18
CA SER A 62 14.88 -5.34 0.34
C SER A 62 16.12 -5.21 -0.56
N LEU A 63 15.96 -5.22 -1.89
CA LEU A 63 17.08 -5.07 -2.82
C LEU A 63 17.69 -3.66 -2.79
N ILE A 64 16.87 -2.62 -2.62
CA ILE A 64 17.35 -1.24 -2.48
C ILE A 64 18.09 -1.09 -1.15
N ASN A 65 17.45 -1.45 -0.05
CA ASN A 65 18.00 -1.27 1.30
C ASN A 65 19.23 -2.14 1.57
N SER A 66 19.43 -3.20 0.79
CA SER A 66 20.64 -4.03 0.86
C SER A 66 21.76 -3.58 -0.08
N ASP A 67 21.61 -2.43 -0.77
CA ASP A 67 22.51 -1.96 -1.82
C ASP A 67 22.84 -3.05 -2.85
N SER A 68 21.81 -3.79 -3.30
CA SER A 68 22.01 -4.96 -4.16
C SER A 68 22.74 -4.57 -5.45
N PRO A 69 23.85 -5.26 -5.81
CA PRO A 69 24.56 -5.00 -7.06
C PRO A 69 23.67 -5.17 -8.30
N ALA A 70 22.61 -5.98 -8.21
CA ALA A 70 21.64 -6.15 -9.28
C ALA A 70 20.92 -4.83 -9.65
N LEU A 71 20.70 -3.95 -8.66
CA LEU A 71 20.11 -2.62 -8.87
C LEU A 71 21.21 -1.56 -9.02
N ALA A 72 22.14 -1.47 -8.07
CA ALA A 72 23.11 -0.39 -7.95
C ALA A 72 24.10 -0.29 -9.13
N SER A 73 24.30 -1.37 -9.89
CA SER A 73 25.13 -1.36 -11.10
C SER A 73 24.48 -0.63 -12.29
N HIS A 74 23.16 -0.42 -12.25
CA HIS A 74 22.43 0.30 -13.27
C HIS A 74 22.31 1.78 -12.88
N VAL A 75 22.93 2.67 -13.67
CA VAL A 75 22.97 4.12 -13.40
C VAL A 75 21.59 4.74 -13.07
N PRO A 76 20.47 4.39 -13.74
CA PRO A 76 19.17 4.93 -13.35
C PRO A 76 18.72 4.51 -11.94
N LEU A 77 19.11 3.32 -11.47
CA LEU A 77 18.70 2.76 -10.20
C LEU A 77 19.68 3.05 -9.06
N SER A 78 20.92 3.42 -9.36
CA SER A 78 21.96 3.69 -8.35
C SER A 78 21.66 4.89 -7.46
N ALA A 79 20.68 5.73 -7.83
CA ALA A 79 20.20 6.83 -7.00
C ALA A 79 19.19 6.40 -5.92
N LEU A 80 18.71 5.15 -5.96
CA LEU A 80 17.83 4.58 -4.95
C LEU A 80 18.68 4.03 -3.80
N ILE A 81 18.66 4.72 -2.67
CA ILE A 81 19.53 4.42 -1.52
C ILE A 81 18.73 3.83 -0.35
N ALA A 82 17.47 4.22 -0.24
CA ALA A 82 16.56 3.72 0.77
C ALA A 82 15.15 3.62 0.19
N ALA A 83 14.40 2.65 0.68
CA ALA A 83 13.00 2.45 0.36
C ALA A 83 12.25 2.05 1.63
N GLN A 84 10.98 2.47 1.68
CA GLN A 84 10.01 2.00 2.66
C GLN A 84 8.80 1.49 1.90
N VAL A 85 8.31 0.32 2.29
CA VAL A 85 7.10 -0.27 1.69
C VAL A 85 5.89 -0.14 2.59
N GLU A 86 4.78 0.28 1.99
CA GLU A 86 3.45 0.19 2.57
C GLU A 86 2.64 -0.85 1.79
N VAL A 87 2.22 -1.92 2.47
CA VAL A 87 1.48 -3.02 1.84
C VAL A 87 -0.02 -2.86 2.01
N SER A 88 -0.77 -3.19 0.96
CA SER A 88 -2.23 -3.13 1.01
C SER A 88 -2.77 -4.35 1.74
N PHE A 89 -3.40 -4.14 2.90
CA PHE A 89 -4.15 -5.18 3.60
C PHE A 89 -5.64 -5.04 3.29
N LYS A 90 -6.31 -6.17 3.01
CA LYS A 90 -7.77 -6.19 3.00
C LYS A 90 -8.24 -6.12 4.46
N MET A 91 -8.53 -4.93 4.96
CA MET A 91 -9.28 -4.77 6.21
C MET A 91 -10.61 -5.49 5.99
N SER A 92 -10.84 -6.61 6.66
CA SER A 92 -12.16 -7.22 6.69
C SER A 92 -13.07 -6.18 7.33
N SER A 93 -13.92 -5.53 6.53
CA SER A 93 -14.98 -4.70 7.09
C SER A 93 -15.93 -5.66 7.81
N SER A 94 -15.66 -5.94 9.08
CA SER A 94 -16.55 -6.67 9.98
C SER A 94 -17.77 -5.79 10.25
N ARG A 95 -18.61 -5.61 9.22
CA ARG A 95 -19.82 -4.80 9.23
C ARG A 95 -20.78 -5.26 10.35
N SER A 96 -20.65 -6.51 10.79
CA SER A 96 -21.41 -7.12 11.88
C SER A 96 -21.07 -6.59 13.27
N GLN A 97 -19.85 -6.11 13.54
CA GLN A 97 -19.47 -5.59 14.87
C GLN A 97 -20.00 -4.16 15.11
N VAL A 98 -20.11 -3.36 14.06
CA VAL A 98 -20.60 -1.97 14.12
C VAL A 98 -22.10 -1.93 14.45
N ILE A 99 -22.88 -2.91 13.99
CA ILE A 99 -24.34 -2.96 14.24
C ILE A 99 -24.64 -3.26 15.71
N LEU A 100 -23.94 -4.23 16.31
CA LEU A 100 -24.09 -4.59 17.73
C LEU A 100 -23.69 -3.46 18.67
N ALA A 101 -22.57 -2.78 18.38
CA ALA A 101 -22.11 -1.64 19.15
C ALA A 101 -23.12 -0.47 19.10
N ASN A 102 -23.64 -0.15 17.91
CA ASN A 102 -24.63 0.92 17.75
C ASN A 102 -25.95 0.61 18.46
N TYR A 103 -26.41 -0.64 18.44
CA TYR A 103 -27.62 -1.05 19.16
C TYR A 103 -27.46 -0.90 20.68
N LEU A 104 -26.34 -1.33 21.24
CA LEU A 104 -26.06 -1.20 22.67
C LEU A 104 -25.98 0.27 23.11
N VAL A 105 -25.34 1.14 22.31
CA VAL A 105 -25.29 2.58 22.59
C VAL A 105 -26.69 3.19 22.55
N PHE A 106 -27.51 2.83 21.55
CA PHE A 106 -28.88 3.32 21.44
C PHE A 106 -29.73 2.94 22.65
N TRP A 107 -29.67 1.70 23.13
CA TRP A 107 -30.41 1.28 24.33
C TRP A 107 -29.94 1.98 25.60
N ASN A 108 -28.63 2.19 25.76
CA ASN A 108 -28.11 2.95 26.89
C ASN A 108 -28.65 4.38 26.91
N LEU A 109 -28.68 5.05 25.75
CA LEU A 109 -29.24 6.39 25.64
C LEU A 109 -30.74 6.40 25.98
N VAL A 110 -31.51 5.45 25.46
CA VAL A 110 -32.96 5.33 25.78
C VAL A 110 -33.19 5.13 27.28
N LEU A 111 -32.40 4.26 27.94
CA LEU A 111 -32.49 4.04 29.39
C LEU A 111 -32.15 5.31 30.18
N ILE A 112 -31.12 6.06 29.77
CA ILE A 112 -30.75 7.33 30.40
C ILE A 112 -31.89 8.36 30.24
N PHE A 113 -32.48 8.48 29.05
CA PHE A 113 -33.61 9.40 28.83
C PHE A 113 -34.83 9.03 29.69
N LEU A 114 -35.15 7.74 29.82
CA LEU A 114 -36.24 7.27 30.68
C LEU A 114 -35.95 7.52 32.16
N ALA A 115 -34.71 7.31 32.61
CA ALA A 115 -34.29 7.57 33.98
C ALA A 115 -34.36 9.07 34.33
N ILE A 116 -33.95 9.96 33.40
CA ILE A 116 -34.06 11.41 33.58
C ILE A 116 -35.53 11.82 33.70
N LYS A 117 -36.41 11.27 32.86
CA LYS A 117 -37.84 11.58 32.87
C LYS A 117 -38.58 11.04 34.10
N CYS A 118 -38.05 10.02 34.77
CA CYS A 118 -38.64 9.42 35.96
C CYS A 118 -38.20 10.11 37.28
N ASN A 119 -37.14 10.93 37.24
CA ASN A 119 -36.59 11.65 38.40
C ASN A 119 -37.08 13.12 38.48
N THR A 120 -38.05 13.50 37.64
CA THR A 120 -38.79 14.77 37.62
C THR A 120 -40.28 14.49 37.69
#